data_AF-A0A8T4YVS2-F1
#
_entry.id   AF-A0A8T4YVS2-F1
#
_cell.length_a   1.000
_cell.length_b   1.000
_cell.length_c   1.000
_cell.angle_alpha   90.00
_cell.angle_beta   90.00
_cell.angle_gamma   90.00
#
_symmetry.space_group_name_H-M   'P 1'
#
loop_
_entity.id
_entity.type
_entity.pdbx_description
1 polymer ?
#
loop_
_entity_poly.entity_id
_entity_poly.type
_entity_poly.pdbx_seq_one_letter_code
_entity_poly.pdbx_strand_id
1 'polypeptide(L)'
;ELGVRGILGVQCPVMTDSGAYQLMEYGEVGVAPLEIVEYQVNLGSDIGVILDIPTRYGSPRETVAKEVDETLRRAQEALTVDRKGMLLVGPVQGGTYLDLVSRSAMEMAALDFDLYAVGGPVQLMASYSYSELVRLFMTAKLYLPPGRPVHLFGAGNPHMLALAVAMGADLFDSASYALYAKGGRYMTPHGVYRLEELEDLP
;
A
#
# COMPACT_ATOMS: atom_id res chain seq x y z
N GLU A 1 28.88 1.68 5.12
CA GLU A 1 28.06 2.19 4.01
C GLU A 1 26.98 3.11 4.57
N LEU A 2 26.56 4.13 3.83
CA LEU A 2 25.46 5.00 4.26
C LEU A 2 24.15 4.20 4.09
N GLY A 3 23.44 3.88 5.18
CA GLY A 3 22.08 3.30 5.09
C GLY A 3 21.09 4.28 4.45
N VAL A 4 19.84 3.86 4.20
CA VAL A 4 18.85 4.66 3.44
C VAL A 4 18.66 6.08 3.93
N ARG A 5 18.64 6.30 5.24
CA ARG A 5 18.56 7.64 5.84
C ARG A 5 19.76 8.53 5.49
N GLY A 6 20.96 7.94 5.44
CA GLY A 6 22.18 8.63 5.03
C GLY A 6 22.19 8.96 3.53
N ILE A 7 21.66 8.06 2.69
CA ILE A 7 21.50 8.29 1.24
C ILE A 7 20.51 9.43 0.99
N LEU A 8 19.37 9.43 1.70
CA LEU A 8 18.33 10.44 1.55
C LEU A 8 18.61 11.75 2.31
N GLY A 9 19.58 11.76 3.22
CA GLY A 9 19.89 12.91 4.08
C GLY A 9 18.80 13.24 5.10
N VAL A 10 18.04 12.24 5.57
CA VAL A 10 16.92 12.42 6.52
C VAL A 10 17.20 11.79 7.87
N GLN A 11 16.53 12.27 8.92
CA GLN A 11 16.61 11.73 10.28
C GLN A 11 15.32 11.02 10.73
N CYS A 12 14.24 11.17 9.96
CA CYS A 12 12.95 10.52 10.23
C CYS A 12 12.98 9.03 9.82
N PRO A 13 12.03 8.22 10.31
CA PRO A 13 11.83 6.86 9.82
C PRO A 13 11.62 6.83 8.31
N VAL A 14 12.15 5.79 7.66
CA VAL A 14 11.98 5.54 6.23
C VAL A 14 11.27 4.21 6.02
N MET A 15 10.12 4.29 5.36
CA MET A 15 9.41 3.14 4.81
C MET A 15 9.84 2.92 3.36
N THR A 16 10.19 1.68 3.01
CA THR A 16 10.53 1.29 1.63
C THR A 16 9.53 0.28 1.11
N ASP A 17 8.89 0.62 0.01
CA ASP A 17 8.02 -0.30 -0.73
C ASP A 17 8.84 -1.42 -1.39
N SER A 18 8.19 -2.55 -1.70
CA SER A 18 8.80 -3.72 -2.32
C SER A 18 9.05 -3.57 -3.82
N GLY A 19 8.46 -2.55 -4.44
CA GLY A 19 8.42 -2.42 -5.89
C GLY A 19 7.27 -3.22 -6.53
N ALA A 20 6.30 -3.66 -5.74
CA ALA A 20 5.09 -4.32 -6.22
C ALA A 20 4.32 -3.49 -7.26
N TYR A 21 4.31 -2.16 -7.14
CA TYR A 21 3.70 -1.31 -8.16
C TYR A 21 4.39 -1.46 -9.54
N GLN A 22 5.71 -1.66 -9.56
CA GLN A 22 6.48 -1.92 -10.78
C GLN A 22 6.15 -3.30 -11.36
N LEU A 23 5.83 -4.31 -10.54
CA LEU A 23 5.26 -5.58 -11.04
C LEU A 23 3.94 -5.34 -11.78
N MET A 24 3.07 -4.46 -11.26
CA MET A 24 1.79 -4.15 -11.90
C MET A 24 1.95 -3.46 -13.27
N GLU A 25 2.91 -2.53 -13.38
CA GLU A 25 3.16 -1.74 -14.59
C GLU A 25 3.99 -2.51 -15.64
N TYR A 26 4.98 -3.28 -15.21
CA TYR A 26 5.99 -3.89 -16.10
C TYR A 26 5.95 -5.42 -16.20
N GLY A 27 5.13 -6.10 -15.37
CA GLY A 27 4.84 -7.54 -15.48
C GLY A 27 5.85 -8.50 -14.85
N GLU A 28 7.13 -8.16 -14.78
CA GLU A 28 8.17 -8.99 -14.13
C GLU A 28 9.19 -8.14 -13.36
N VAL A 29 9.59 -8.63 -12.18
CA VAL A 29 10.77 -8.17 -11.43
C VAL A 29 11.68 -9.39 -11.26
N GLY A 30 12.90 -9.31 -11.77
CA GLY A 30 13.88 -10.41 -11.75
C GLY A 30 14.54 -10.62 -10.38
N VAL A 31 13.82 -10.43 -9.28
CA VAL A 31 14.32 -10.53 -7.90
C VAL A 31 13.39 -11.42 -7.10
N ALA A 32 13.94 -12.35 -6.32
CA ALA A 32 13.10 -13.25 -5.53
C ALA A 32 12.38 -12.49 -4.40
N PRO A 33 11.15 -12.87 -4.01
CA PRO A 33 10.41 -12.18 -2.96
C PRO A 33 11.17 -12.00 -1.63
N LEU A 34 11.94 -13.02 -1.24
CA LEU A 34 12.74 -13.00 0.00
C LEU A 34 13.91 -12.01 -0.09
N GLU A 35 14.57 -11.95 -1.25
CA GLU A 35 15.72 -11.06 -1.51
C GLU A 35 15.33 -9.60 -1.33
N ILE A 36 14.08 -9.22 -1.60
CA ILE A 36 13.60 -7.85 -1.41
C ILE A 36 13.55 -7.49 0.07
N VAL A 37 13.08 -8.39 0.93
CA VAL A 37 13.03 -8.14 2.37
C VAL A 37 14.45 -8.09 2.95
N GLU A 38 15.31 -9.02 2.55
CA GLU A 38 16.73 -9.01 2.93
C GLU A 38 17.45 -7.74 2.46
N TYR A 39 17.13 -7.28 1.25
CA TYR A 39 17.66 -6.02 0.71
C TYR A 39 17.21 -4.82 1.55
N GLN A 40 15.92 -4.73 1.90
CA GLN A 40 15.40 -3.65 2.75
C GLN A 40 16.07 -3.65 4.13
N VAL A 41 16.32 -4.82 4.72
CA VAL A 41 17.07 -4.96 5.98
C VAL A 41 18.51 -4.44 5.83
N ASN A 42 19.22 -4.86 4.78
CA ASN A 42 20.61 -4.45 4.54
C ASN A 42 20.73 -2.96 4.17
N LEU A 43 19.71 -2.43 3.49
CA LEU A 43 19.56 -1.02 3.18
C LEU A 43 19.33 -0.17 4.44
N GLY A 44 18.85 -0.79 5.53
CA GLY A 44 18.60 -0.13 6.81
C GLY A 44 17.28 0.62 6.86
N SER A 45 16.25 0.11 6.17
CA SER A 45 14.88 0.62 6.25
C SER A 45 14.32 0.47 7.67
N ASP A 46 13.52 1.43 8.11
CA ASP A 46 12.82 1.34 9.40
C ASP A 46 11.53 0.51 9.27
N ILE A 47 10.86 0.61 8.11
CA ILE A 47 9.66 -0.17 7.75
C ILE A 47 9.83 -0.75 6.34
N GLY A 48 9.71 -2.07 6.24
CA GLY A 48 9.72 -2.81 4.98
C GLY A 48 8.32 -3.26 4.55
N VAL A 49 8.16 -3.53 3.26
CA VAL A 49 6.94 -4.12 2.67
C VAL A 49 7.35 -5.38 1.94
N ILE A 50 6.59 -6.47 2.12
CA ILE A 50 6.82 -7.70 1.36
C ILE A 50 6.50 -7.50 -0.13
N LEU A 51 7.02 -8.37 -0.99
CA LEU A 51 6.66 -8.37 -2.40
C LEU A 51 5.30 -9.03 -2.64
N ASP A 52 4.22 -8.32 -2.34
CA ASP A 52 2.85 -8.75 -2.65
C ASP A 52 2.54 -8.67 -4.15
N ILE A 53 1.42 -9.28 -4.56
CA ILE A 53 0.90 -9.16 -5.92
C ILE A 53 -0.25 -8.17 -5.91
N PRO A 54 -0.08 -6.94 -6.42
CA PRO A 54 -1.13 -5.96 -6.43
C PRO A 54 -2.21 -6.37 -7.44
N THR A 55 -3.43 -6.57 -6.95
CA THR A 55 -4.54 -6.97 -7.80
C THR A 55 -4.92 -5.83 -8.75
N ARG A 56 -4.86 -6.11 -10.06
CA ARG A 56 -5.32 -5.17 -11.08
C ARG A 56 -6.85 -5.12 -11.11
N TYR A 57 -7.40 -3.90 -11.14
CA TYR A 57 -8.84 -3.69 -11.31
C TYR A 57 -9.38 -4.35 -12.58
N GLY A 58 -10.47 -5.10 -12.44
CA GLY A 58 -11.11 -5.83 -13.54
C GLY A 58 -10.50 -7.20 -13.85
N SER A 59 -9.46 -7.63 -13.12
CA SER A 59 -8.92 -8.99 -13.25
C SER A 59 -9.98 -10.05 -12.94
N PRO A 60 -10.02 -11.20 -13.65
CA PRO A 60 -10.94 -12.29 -13.35
C PRO A 60 -10.74 -12.83 -11.94
N ARG A 61 -11.83 -13.18 -11.25
CA ARG A 61 -11.82 -13.71 -9.88
C ARG A 61 -10.81 -14.83 -9.66
N GLU A 62 -10.67 -15.75 -10.62
CA GLU A 62 -9.72 -16.86 -10.55
C GLU A 62 -8.26 -16.40 -10.54
N THR A 63 -7.93 -15.36 -11.30
CA THR A 63 -6.61 -14.71 -11.28
C THR A 63 -6.39 -14.07 -9.92
N VAL A 64 -7.35 -13.28 -9.45
CA VAL A 64 -7.25 -12.61 -8.14
C VAL A 64 -7.08 -13.60 -7.00
N ALA A 65 -7.77 -14.74 -7.04
CA ALA A 65 -7.60 -15.79 -6.04
C ALA A 65 -6.15 -16.31 -5.99
N LYS A 66 -5.53 -16.53 -7.15
CA LYS A 66 -4.12 -16.95 -7.25
C LYS A 66 -3.16 -15.87 -6.76
N GLU A 67 -3.43 -14.60 -7.06
CA GLU A 67 -2.64 -13.46 -6.57
C GLU A 67 -2.68 -13.36 -5.04
N VAL A 68 -3.84 -13.60 -4.44
CA VAL A 68 -4.01 -13.68 -2.98
C VAL A 68 -3.22 -14.86 -2.41
N ASP A 69 -3.34 -16.05 -3.00
CA ASP A 69 -2.63 -17.25 -2.54
C ASP A 69 -1.09 -17.03 -2.59
N GLU A 70 -0.60 -16.44 -3.68
CA GLU A 70 0.82 -16.11 -3.84
C GLU A 70 1.29 -15.04 -2.87
N THR A 71 0.48 -14.01 -2.62
CA THR A 71 0.78 -12.96 -1.63
C THR A 71 0.91 -13.56 -0.23
N LEU A 72 0.00 -14.46 0.16
CA LEU A 72 0.04 -15.14 1.46
C LEU A 72 1.25 -16.08 1.58
N ARG A 73 1.59 -16.81 0.52
CA ARG A 73 2.80 -17.64 0.48
C ARG A 73 4.06 -16.80 0.72
N ARG A 74 4.20 -15.68 0.01
CA ARG A 74 5.34 -14.76 0.18
C ARG A 74 5.37 -14.11 1.55
N ALA A 75 4.20 -13.82 2.13
CA ALA A 75 4.10 -13.28 3.47
C ALA A 75 4.64 -14.26 4.52
N GLN A 76 4.33 -15.55 4.40
CA GLN A 76 4.88 -16.60 5.27
C GLN A 76 6.41 -16.71 5.15
N GLU A 77 6.92 -16.68 3.92
CA GLU A 77 8.37 -16.73 3.64
C GLU A 77 9.10 -15.51 4.21
N ALA A 78 8.53 -14.31 4.04
CA ALA A 78 9.12 -13.06 4.51
C ALA A 78 9.34 -13.02 6.03
N LEU A 79 8.48 -13.69 6.81
CA LEU A 79 8.62 -13.78 8.26
C LEU A 79 9.79 -14.66 8.73
N THR A 80 10.42 -15.41 7.83
CA THR A 80 11.62 -16.21 8.14
C THR A 80 12.91 -15.38 8.15
N VAL A 81 12.87 -14.14 7.62
CA VAL A 81 14.03 -13.25 7.54
C VAL A 81 14.35 -12.65 8.91
N ASP A 82 15.64 -12.59 9.28
CA ASP A 82 16.09 -11.79 10.42
C ASP A 82 15.99 -10.29 10.06
N ARG A 83 14.96 -9.63 10.59
CA ARG A 83 14.62 -8.25 10.28
C ARG A 83 15.52 -7.22 10.97
N LYS A 84 16.38 -7.62 11.91
CA LYS A 84 17.27 -6.71 12.66
C LYS A 84 16.56 -5.46 13.22
N GLY A 85 15.30 -5.63 13.65
CA GLY A 85 14.47 -4.56 14.20
C GLY A 85 13.64 -3.75 13.18
N MET A 86 13.77 -4.03 11.88
CA MET A 86 12.89 -3.46 10.84
C MET A 86 11.45 -3.96 11.02
N LEU A 87 10.48 -3.04 11.03
CA LEU A 87 9.06 -3.38 11.03
C LEU A 87 8.66 -3.89 9.65
N LEU A 88 7.72 -4.83 9.59
CA LEU A 88 7.28 -5.40 8.31
C LEU A 88 5.77 -5.25 8.11
N VAL A 89 5.38 -4.84 6.90
CA VAL A 89 3.98 -4.66 6.50
C VAL A 89 3.47 -5.90 5.78
N GLY A 90 2.28 -6.37 6.19
CA GLY A 90 1.51 -7.44 5.52
C GLY A 90 0.34 -6.87 4.69
N PRO A 91 0.43 -6.82 3.35
CA PRO A 91 -0.64 -6.31 2.49
C PRO A 91 -1.79 -7.29 2.32
N VAL A 92 -3.02 -6.78 2.43
CA VAL A 92 -4.26 -7.47 2.08
C VAL A 92 -4.57 -7.19 0.61
N GLN A 93 -4.79 -8.25 -0.16
CA GLN A 93 -5.16 -8.21 -1.57
C GLN A 93 -6.54 -8.85 -1.80
N GLY A 94 -7.04 -8.85 -3.03
CA GLY A 94 -8.36 -9.41 -3.37
C GLY A 94 -9.22 -8.53 -4.28
N GLY A 95 -8.74 -7.32 -4.61
CA GLY A 95 -9.42 -6.41 -5.52
C GLY A 95 -10.87 -6.13 -5.10
N THR A 96 -11.80 -6.17 -6.06
CA THR A 96 -13.23 -5.92 -5.83
C THR A 96 -13.99 -7.15 -5.31
N TYR A 97 -13.32 -8.29 -5.11
CA TYR A 97 -13.96 -9.53 -4.66
C TYR A 97 -13.90 -9.61 -3.13
N LEU A 98 -14.95 -9.13 -2.46
CA LEU A 98 -14.96 -8.99 -1.00
C LEU A 98 -14.75 -10.31 -0.25
N ASP A 99 -15.16 -11.44 -0.83
CA ASP A 99 -14.87 -12.76 -0.28
C ASP A 99 -13.36 -13.06 -0.27
N LEU A 100 -12.64 -12.71 -1.34
CA LEU A 100 -11.19 -12.83 -1.40
C LEU A 100 -10.47 -11.84 -0.48
N VAL A 101 -10.97 -10.60 -0.38
CA VAL A 101 -10.45 -9.60 0.57
C VAL A 101 -10.60 -10.10 2.01
N SER A 102 -11.76 -10.64 2.37
CA SER A 102 -12.00 -11.19 3.71
C SER A 102 -11.08 -12.36 4.04
N ARG A 103 -10.87 -13.27 3.08
CA ARG A 103 -9.94 -14.40 3.21
C ARG A 103 -8.51 -13.91 3.37
N SER A 104 -8.06 -13.01 2.49
CA SER A 104 -6.72 -12.43 2.54
C SER A 104 -6.47 -11.74 3.88
N ALA A 105 -7.42 -10.94 4.37
CA ALA A 105 -7.30 -10.27 5.66
C ALA A 105 -7.24 -11.25 6.83
N MET A 106 -8.09 -12.28 6.85
CA MET A 106 -8.12 -13.28 7.92
C MET A 106 -6.83 -14.09 7.98
N GLU A 107 -6.34 -14.56 6.83
CA GLU A 107 -5.11 -15.35 6.77
C GLU A 107 -3.86 -14.48 7.04
N MET A 108 -3.84 -13.24 6.54
CA MET A 108 -2.76 -12.29 6.84
C MET A 108 -2.75 -11.91 8.32
N ALA A 109 -3.92 -11.73 8.96
CA ALA A 109 -4.04 -11.45 10.40
C ALA A 109 -3.55 -12.59 11.29
N ALA A 110 -3.55 -13.83 10.79
CA ALA A 110 -2.97 -14.98 11.48
C ALA A 110 -1.43 -14.98 11.46
N LEU A 111 -0.82 -14.12 10.62
CA LEU A 111 0.62 -13.90 10.53
C LEU A 111 1.02 -12.67 11.36
N ASP A 112 2.12 -12.75 12.09
CA ASP A 112 2.56 -11.71 13.05
C ASP A 112 3.36 -10.58 12.36
N PHE A 113 2.65 -9.78 11.56
CA PHE A 113 3.18 -8.54 10.98
C PHE A 113 3.03 -7.36 11.95
N ASP A 114 3.90 -6.36 11.80
CA ASP A 114 3.89 -5.18 12.68
C ASP A 114 2.79 -4.19 12.30
N LEU A 115 2.48 -4.11 11.01
CA LEU A 115 1.43 -3.30 10.41
C LEU A 115 0.80 -4.08 9.27
N TYR A 116 -0.43 -3.75 8.94
CA TYR A 116 -1.10 -4.29 7.76
C TYR A 116 -1.37 -3.17 6.76
N ALA A 117 -1.56 -3.54 5.51
CA ALA A 117 -1.97 -2.59 4.49
C ALA A 117 -3.13 -3.12 3.67
N VAL A 118 -3.86 -2.21 3.03
CA VAL A 118 -4.91 -2.56 2.07
C VAL A 118 -4.41 -2.17 0.67
N GLY A 119 -4.06 -3.18 -0.13
CA GLY A 119 -3.47 -3.05 -1.45
C GLY A 119 -4.51 -3.04 -2.59
N GLY A 120 -4.11 -2.49 -3.74
CA GLY A 120 -4.98 -2.34 -4.91
C GLY A 120 -6.01 -1.17 -4.96
N PRO A 121 -6.15 -0.26 -3.97
CA PRO A 121 -7.20 0.78 -4.05
C PRO A 121 -6.84 1.96 -4.95
N VAL A 122 -5.59 2.05 -5.45
CA VAL A 122 -5.11 3.20 -6.24
C VAL A 122 -6.03 3.50 -7.42
N GLN A 123 -6.48 2.46 -8.14
CA GLN A 123 -7.38 2.59 -9.29
C GLN A 123 -8.78 3.05 -8.87
N LEU A 124 -9.28 2.62 -7.70
CA LEU A 124 -10.55 3.08 -7.14
C LEU A 124 -10.49 4.56 -6.76
N MET A 125 -9.39 4.98 -6.14
CA MET A 125 -9.19 6.38 -5.75
C MET A 125 -9.01 7.30 -6.95
N ALA A 126 -8.26 6.86 -7.97
CA ALA A 126 -8.07 7.63 -9.21
C ALA A 126 -9.37 7.79 -10.01
N SER A 127 -10.29 6.81 -9.93
CA SER A 127 -11.60 6.85 -10.57
C SER A 127 -12.72 7.44 -9.69
N TYR A 128 -12.39 7.96 -8.49
CA TYR A 128 -13.35 8.52 -7.53
C TYR A 128 -14.44 7.52 -7.07
N SER A 129 -14.14 6.22 -7.15
CA SER A 129 -15.02 5.11 -6.76
C SER A 129 -14.99 4.88 -5.24
N TYR A 130 -15.30 5.92 -4.46
CA TYR A 130 -15.15 5.88 -2.99
C TYR A 130 -16.11 4.91 -2.30
N SER A 131 -17.28 4.62 -2.87
CA SER A 131 -18.18 3.60 -2.32
C SER A 131 -17.55 2.21 -2.33
N GLU A 132 -16.83 1.87 -3.41
CA GLU A 132 -16.12 0.60 -3.54
C GLU A 132 -14.89 0.56 -2.66
N LEU A 133 -14.17 1.69 -2.55
CA LEU A 133 -13.06 1.84 -1.59
C LEU A 133 -13.52 1.55 -0.16
N VAL A 134 -14.67 2.12 0.25
CA VAL A 134 -15.23 1.91 1.59
C VAL A 134 -15.57 0.44 1.80
N ARG A 135 -16.24 -0.21 0.84
CA ARG A 135 -16.57 -1.64 0.94
C ARG A 135 -15.30 -2.49 1.10
N LEU A 136 -14.32 -2.28 0.23
CA LEU A 136 -13.06 -3.01 0.22
C LEU A 136 -12.32 -2.83 1.55
N PHE A 137 -12.11 -1.58 1.98
CA PHE A 137 -11.36 -1.28 3.20
C PHE A 137 -12.05 -1.82 4.44
N MET A 138 -13.36 -1.59 4.59
CA MET A 138 -14.12 -2.07 5.74
C MET A 138 -14.18 -3.59 5.80
N THR A 139 -14.25 -4.27 4.65
CA THR A 139 -14.15 -5.74 4.59
C THR A 139 -12.80 -6.22 5.10
N ALA A 140 -11.68 -5.62 4.70
CA ALA A 140 -10.37 -5.98 5.24
C ALA A 140 -10.28 -5.67 6.75
N LYS A 141 -10.66 -4.46 7.16
CA LYS A 141 -10.55 -3.98 8.55
C LYS A 141 -11.34 -4.84 9.54
N LEU A 142 -12.44 -5.46 9.12
CA LEU A 142 -13.24 -6.37 9.97
C LEU A 142 -12.45 -7.57 10.49
N TYR A 143 -11.46 -8.06 9.71
CA TYR A 143 -10.69 -9.25 10.04
C TYR A 143 -9.26 -8.93 10.49
N LEU A 144 -8.77 -7.72 10.26
CA LEU A 144 -7.45 -7.30 10.71
C LEU A 144 -7.43 -7.02 12.23
N PRO A 145 -6.30 -7.28 12.93
CA PRO A 145 -6.21 -7.04 14.36
C PRO A 145 -6.41 -5.56 14.72
N PRO A 146 -7.26 -5.22 15.71
CA PRO A 146 -7.54 -3.83 16.05
C PRO A 146 -6.35 -3.09 16.67
N GLY A 147 -5.39 -3.82 17.26
CA GLY A 147 -4.20 -3.26 17.91
C GLY A 147 -3.01 -3.04 16.97
N ARG A 148 -3.18 -3.24 15.66
CA ARG A 148 -2.13 -3.09 14.64
C ARG A 148 -2.52 -1.98 13.66
N PRO A 149 -1.60 -1.07 13.30
CA PRO A 149 -1.91 -0.01 12.35
C PRO A 149 -2.27 -0.56 10.97
N VAL A 150 -3.14 0.14 10.26
CA VAL A 150 -3.58 -0.20 8.90
C VAL A 150 -3.24 0.94 7.94
N HIS A 151 -2.38 0.63 6.97
CA HIS A 151 -1.97 1.54 5.92
C HIS A 151 -2.89 1.44 4.70
N LEU A 152 -3.34 2.60 4.18
CA LEU A 152 -4.08 2.66 2.92
C LEU A 152 -3.15 3.08 1.78
N PHE A 153 -2.66 2.12 0.99
CA PHE A 153 -1.67 2.37 -0.05
C PHE A 153 -2.19 3.32 -1.16
N GLY A 154 -1.39 4.34 -1.47
CA GLY A 154 -1.64 5.35 -2.51
C GLY A 154 -2.70 6.39 -2.16
N ALA A 155 -3.20 6.40 -0.92
CA ALA A 155 -4.19 7.37 -0.45
C ALA A 155 -3.53 8.72 -0.15
N GLY A 156 -3.13 9.43 -1.22
CA GLY A 156 -2.32 10.63 -1.14
C GLY A 156 -3.07 11.95 -1.37
N ASN A 157 -4.38 11.94 -1.63
CA ASN A 157 -5.15 13.15 -1.90
C ASN A 157 -5.91 13.64 -0.65
N PRO A 158 -5.80 14.93 -0.26
CA PRO A 158 -6.38 15.41 1.01
C PRO A 158 -7.89 15.20 1.17
N HIS A 159 -8.67 15.29 0.08
CA HIS A 159 -10.14 15.26 0.14
C HIS A 159 -10.75 13.93 0.61
N MET A 160 -9.97 12.84 0.61
CA MET A 160 -10.44 11.53 1.06
C MET A 160 -9.88 11.10 2.43
N LEU A 161 -8.90 11.82 2.98
CA LEU A 161 -8.21 11.43 4.21
C LEU A 161 -9.16 11.37 5.41
N ALA A 162 -10.08 12.33 5.54
CA ALA A 162 -11.06 12.34 6.64
C ALA A 162 -11.95 11.08 6.64
N LEU A 163 -12.41 10.66 5.46
CA LEU A 163 -13.18 9.42 5.30
C LEU A 163 -12.31 8.19 5.63
N ALA A 164 -11.08 8.14 5.12
CA ALA A 164 -10.19 7.01 5.36
C ALA A 164 -9.82 6.83 6.84
N VAL A 165 -9.56 7.94 7.55
CA VAL A 165 -9.37 7.92 9.00
C VAL A 165 -10.64 7.45 9.71
N ALA A 166 -11.82 7.90 9.30
CA ALA A 166 -13.09 7.46 9.90
C ALA A 166 -13.35 5.95 9.70
N MET A 167 -12.82 5.35 8.63
CA MET A 167 -12.85 3.89 8.41
C MET A 167 -11.81 3.13 9.27
N GLY A 168 -10.85 3.83 9.88
CA GLY A 168 -9.80 3.25 10.70
C GLY A 168 -8.49 2.98 9.96
N ALA A 169 -8.17 3.78 8.93
CA ALA A 169 -6.83 3.84 8.35
C ALA A 169 -5.92 4.75 9.20
N ASP A 170 -4.70 4.30 9.44
CA ASP A 170 -3.73 4.95 10.33
C ASP A 170 -2.58 5.61 9.55
N LEU A 171 -2.20 5.04 8.40
CA LEU A 171 -1.08 5.50 7.58
C LEU A 171 -1.50 5.74 6.13
N PHE A 172 -0.86 6.73 5.51
CA PHE A 172 -1.11 7.18 4.15
C PHE A 172 0.22 7.52 3.46
N ASP A 173 0.27 7.36 2.14
CA ASP A 173 1.41 7.75 1.30
C ASP A 173 0.91 8.54 0.08
N SER A 174 1.76 9.43 -0.44
CA SER A 174 1.42 10.28 -1.57
C SER A 174 2.60 10.42 -2.51
N ALA A 175 2.49 9.84 -3.71
CA ALA A 175 3.25 10.29 -4.87
C ALA A 175 2.52 11.44 -5.60
N SER A 176 1.22 11.60 -5.34
CA SER A 176 0.38 12.55 -6.07
C SER A 176 0.83 13.99 -5.87
N TYR A 177 1.34 14.39 -4.70
CA TYR A 177 1.79 15.77 -4.46
C TYR A 177 2.84 16.20 -5.49
N ALA A 178 3.82 15.34 -5.79
CA ALA A 178 4.88 15.62 -6.75
C ALA A 178 4.41 15.45 -8.20
N LEU A 179 3.63 14.40 -8.49
CA LEU A 179 3.10 14.15 -9.84
C LEU A 179 2.10 15.23 -10.29
N TYR A 180 1.31 15.75 -9.36
CA TYR A 180 0.31 16.78 -9.65
C TYR A 180 0.99 18.12 -9.84
N ALA A 181 1.98 18.47 -9.01
CA ALA A 181 2.79 19.67 -9.21
C ALA A 181 3.48 19.68 -10.59
N LYS A 182 4.10 18.56 -10.99
CA LYS A 182 4.69 18.41 -12.35
C LYS A 182 3.66 18.57 -13.47
N GLY A 183 2.42 18.18 -13.22
CA GLY A 183 1.30 18.27 -14.17
C GLY A 183 0.48 19.55 -14.06
N GLY A 184 0.96 20.59 -13.36
CA GLY A 184 0.23 21.85 -13.21
C GLY A 184 -1.11 21.70 -12.50
N ARG A 185 -1.18 20.84 -11.48
CA ARG A 185 -2.39 20.61 -10.67
C ARG A 185 -2.19 21.07 -9.23
N TYR A 186 -3.25 21.66 -8.68
CA TYR A 186 -3.31 22.19 -7.31
C TYR A 186 -4.28 21.36 -6.46
N MET A 187 -3.82 20.87 -5.31
CA MET A 187 -4.63 20.06 -4.39
C MET A 187 -5.29 20.93 -3.32
N THR A 188 -6.53 20.59 -2.99
CA THR A 188 -7.28 21.18 -1.87
C THR A 188 -7.96 20.07 -1.06
N PRO A 189 -8.50 20.39 0.13
CA PRO A 189 -9.40 19.48 0.85
C PRO A 189 -10.69 19.12 0.10
N HIS A 190 -11.04 19.83 -0.97
CA HIS A 190 -12.28 19.64 -1.74
C HIS A 190 -12.06 18.94 -3.10
N GLY A 191 -10.81 18.79 -3.53
CA GLY A 191 -10.50 18.20 -4.82
C GLY A 191 -9.20 18.74 -5.41
N VAL A 192 -9.03 18.50 -6.70
CA VAL A 192 -7.80 18.81 -7.45
C VAL A 192 -8.18 19.66 -8.65
N TYR A 193 -7.55 20.81 -8.77
CA TYR A 193 -7.80 21.78 -9.83
C TYR A 193 -6.61 21.86 -10.78
N ARG A 194 -6.85 22.27 -12.02
CA ARG A 194 -5.75 22.67 -12.90
C ARG A 194 -5.33 24.08 -12.54
N LEU A 195 -4.03 24.32 -12.47
CA LEU A 195 -3.48 25.63 -12.15
C LEU A 195 -3.91 26.69 -13.17
N GLU A 196 -4.07 26.31 -14.45
CA GLU A 196 -4.52 27.20 -15.53
C GLU A 196 -5.99 27.64 -15.41
N GLU A 197 -6.79 26.91 -14.61
CA GLU A 197 -8.22 27.19 -14.38
C GLU A 197 -8.45 28.00 -13.09
N LEU A 198 -7.40 28.28 -12.32
CA LEU A 198 -7.50 29.03 -11.07
C LEU A 198 -7.35 30.53 -11.31
N GLU A 199 -8.36 31.30 -10.91
CA GLU A 199 -8.29 32.77 -10.86
C GLU A 199 -7.60 33.25 -9.57
N ASP A 200 -7.82 32.53 -8.46
CA ASP A 200 -7.26 32.80 -7.14
C ASP A 200 -6.80 31.50 -6.46
N LEU A 201 -5.94 31.62 -5.43
CA LEU A 201 -5.59 30.50 -4.54
C LEU A 201 -6.56 30.47 -3.35
N PRO A 202 -7.39 29.42 -3.22
CA PRO A 202 -8.40 29.31 -2.18
C PRO A 202 -7.83 29.01 -0.79
#